data_AF-D0LBU4-F1
#
_entry.id   AF-D0LBU4-F1
#
_cell.length_a   1.000
_cell.length_b   1.000
_cell.length_c   1.000
_cell.angle_alpha   90.00
_cell.angle_beta   90.00
_cell.angle_gamma   90.00
#
_symmetry.space_group_name_H-M   'P 1'
#
loop_
_entity.id
_entity.type
_entity.pdbx_description
1 polymer ?
#
loop_
_entity_poly.entity_id
_entity_poly.type
_entity_poly.pdbx_seq_one_letter_code
_entity_poly.pdbx_strand_id
1 'polypeptide(L)'
;MTTTAEPTAGHNPFGPAEDAPRQAATKAANVHGECSIQTFSSAGSLGQTHADAQGFTDYLNVFSPGNFRYRDAQVKFWEYTEPYDDWQGTFGSDAVQAFYHSGHGTMDGNGVFYAPLGAMWDNKDWVNSTQMLLGNERLRYLFWSTCLSLRVLDGQSPIRTWNGRSPGVRMIFGWETVSWDSPVYGRRFWDHWNMRKSFSKAWMDAGWDAGHDQAPSAVGIGGSQAEAQNRVFHEGENLGTLQWGAAAQNWWWWTWYTAARSVAPATTLESVPQQAYVLELGDVSRLLPALDGVGRTDVVGDGLARVELTAQSSAALEVSVPPSDETVLESADRVRSALDLDDIELRGHLVRTQRSAGARADGTDESPGTVSGYVVEYRQEVDGIEVITPQSGYVRVHLDAAGTAMSADVTVRPVDAARRQPVLEPPVAQGDSGTRGADGIDAALRSAQLAHPSVPDDAAPLPGSRRVGYQLSGATAHLGATAGYLVDFGDGLQKKIYVSTALNS
;
A
#
# COMPACT_ATOMS: atom_id res chain seq x y z
N MET A 1 -17.96 17.04 45.39
CA MET A 1 -16.91 16.00 45.38
C MET A 1 -17.53 14.73 44.85
N THR A 2 -17.55 14.59 43.53
CA THR A 2 -17.98 13.38 42.83
C THR A 2 -16.70 12.58 42.62
N THR A 3 -16.60 11.44 43.30
CA THR A 3 -15.50 10.50 43.18
C THR A 3 -15.53 9.88 41.78
N THR A 4 -14.59 10.28 40.92
CA THR A 4 -14.22 9.52 39.72
C THR A 4 -13.61 8.22 40.21
N ALA A 5 -14.33 7.11 40.01
CA ALA A 5 -13.75 5.79 40.21
C ALA A 5 -12.57 5.63 39.23
N GLU A 6 -11.40 5.25 39.74
CA GLU A 6 -10.29 4.84 38.88
C GLU A 6 -10.75 3.67 38.01
N PRO A 7 -10.51 3.68 36.69
CA PRO A 7 -10.79 2.53 35.85
C PRO A 7 -9.93 1.37 36.33
N THR A 8 -10.58 0.29 36.77
CA THR A 8 -9.90 -0.95 37.14
C THR A 8 -9.16 -1.50 35.92
N ALA A 9 -7.87 -1.82 36.09
CA ALA A 9 -7.05 -2.43 35.05
C ALA A 9 -7.76 -3.62 34.38
N GLY A 10 -7.95 -3.54 33.05
CA GLY A 10 -8.45 -4.63 32.23
C GLY A 10 -9.88 -4.52 31.68
N HIS A 11 -10.60 -3.42 31.91
CA HIS A 11 -11.90 -3.16 31.26
C HIS A 11 -11.89 -1.83 30.51
N ASN A 12 -12.05 -1.85 29.18
CA ASN A 12 -12.21 -0.63 28.38
C ASN A 12 -13.53 0.06 28.78
N PRO A 13 -13.49 1.23 29.43
CA PRO A 13 -14.70 1.93 29.87
C PRO A 13 -15.49 2.53 28.70
N PHE A 14 -14.96 2.49 27.47
CA PHE A 14 -15.52 3.10 26.26
C PHE A 14 -16.14 2.11 25.26
N GLY A 15 -16.08 0.80 25.57
CA GLY A 15 -16.71 -0.30 24.83
C GLY A 15 -15.76 -1.49 24.61
N PRO A 16 -16.28 -2.72 24.46
CA PRO A 16 -15.43 -3.89 24.19
C PRO A 16 -14.89 -3.87 22.76
N ALA A 17 -13.61 -4.20 22.58
CA ALA A 17 -13.06 -4.53 21.26
C ALA A 17 -13.64 -5.87 20.76
N GLU A 18 -13.76 -6.05 19.44
CA GLU A 18 -14.34 -7.25 18.81
C GLU A 18 -13.62 -8.54 19.26
N ASP A 19 -12.29 -8.48 19.38
CA ASP A 19 -11.43 -9.64 19.69
C ASP A 19 -10.42 -9.36 20.82
N ALA A 20 -10.61 -8.33 21.66
CA ALA A 20 -9.75 -8.16 22.83
C ALA A 20 -9.87 -9.44 23.69
N PRO A 21 -8.80 -10.22 23.90
CA PRO A 21 -8.93 -11.43 24.68
C PRO A 21 -9.39 -11.00 26.08
N ARG A 22 -10.62 -11.36 26.46
CA ARG A 22 -11.35 -10.89 27.66
C ARG A 22 -10.64 -11.17 29.00
N GLN A 23 -9.43 -11.72 28.98
CA GLN A 23 -8.55 -11.97 30.13
C GLN A 23 -7.07 -11.65 29.89
N ALA A 24 -6.66 -11.04 28.75
CA ALA A 24 -5.25 -10.86 28.38
C ALA A 24 -4.75 -9.41 28.32
N ALA A 25 -5.55 -8.39 28.67
CA ALA A 25 -5.03 -7.03 28.80
C ALA A 25 -3.86 -6.92 29.79
N THR A 26 -3.75 -7.85 30.75
CA THR A 26 -2.60 -8.00 31.67
C THR A 26 -1.43 -8.82 31.09
N LYS A 27 -1.52 -9.32 29.85
CA LYS A 27 -0.51 -10.18 29.17
C LYS A 27 -0.20 -9.82 27.72
N ALA A 28 -0.94 -8.92 27.06
CA ALA A 28 -0.57 -8.47 25.73
C ALA A 28 0.80 -7.76 25.82
N ALA A 29 1.75 -8.14 24.98
CA ALA A 29 3.05 -7.44 24.91
C ALA A 29 2.90 -6.00 24.37
N ASN A 30 1.67 -5.57 24.06
CA ASN A 30 1.32 -4.25 23.58
C ASN A 30 2.09 -3.87 22.30
N VAL A 31 2.44 -4.87 21.50
CA VAL A 31 3.20 -4.68 20.27
C VAL A 31 2.34 -3.97 19.23
N HIS A 32 1.06 -4.30 19.14
CA HIS A 32 0.21 -3.76 18.10
C HIS A 32 -1.27 -3.67 18.45
N GLY A 33 -1.95 -2.76 17.76
CA GLY A 33 -3.39 -2.57 17.76
C GLY A 33 -3.83 -1.99 16.42
N GLU A 34 -5.08 -2.24 16.04
CA GLU A 34 -5.64 -1.75 14.77
C GLU A 34 -7.00 -1.10 14.92
N CYS A 35 -7.25 -0.13 14.04
CA CYS A 35 -8.55 0.45 13.76
C CYS A 35 -8.84 0.29 12.26
N SER A 36 -10.04 -0.17 11.90
CA SER A 36 -10.49 -0.18 10.51
C SER A 36 -11.95 0.22 10.38
N ILE A 37 -12.27 1.06 9.40
CA ILE A 37 -13.60 1.64 9.26
C ILE A 37 -14.10 1.45 7.83
N GLN A 38 -15.21 0.74 7.67
CA GLN A 38 -15.98 0.61 6.43
C GLN A 38 -17.28 1.40 6.54
N THR A 39 -17.87 1.43 7.73
CA THR A 39 -19.06 2.19 8.06
C THR A 39 -18.69 3.37 8.95
N PHE A 40 -18.75 4.58 8.40
CA PHE A 40 -18.43 5.82 9.09
C PHE A 40 -19.68 6.45 9.72
N SER A 41 -19.49 7.24 10.77
CA SER A 41 -20.56 8.00 11.42
C SER A 41 -21.16 9.05 10.48
N SER A 42 -20.30 9.75 9.74
CA SER A 42 -20.69 10.92 8.93
C SER A 42 -20.00 10.99 7.56
N ALA A 43 -19.41 9.90 7.07
CA ALA A 43 -18.75 9.82 5.77
C ALA A 43 -19.26 8.60 4.99
N GLY A 44 -19.08 8.56 3.67
CA GLY A 44 -19.53 7.42 2.88
C GLY A 44 -18.65 6.18 3.02
N SER A 45 -19.23 5.01 2.77
CA SER A 45 -18.64 3.71 3.09
C SER A 45 -17.51 3.27 2.17
N LEU A 46 -16.56 2.54 2.75
CA LEU A 46 -15.47 1.82 2.08
C LEU A 46 -15.68 0.31 2.16
N GLY A 47 -15.07 -0.45 1.25
CA GLY A 47 -15.28 -1.88 1.12
C GLY A 47 -14.08 -2.76 1.51
N GLN A 48 -12.87 -2.22 1.67
CA GLN A 48 -11.66 -3.05 1.83
C GLN A 48 -10.83 -2.80 3.10
N THR A 49 -11.17 -1.80 3.91
CA THR A 49 -10.35 -1.38 5.07
C THR A 49 -10.20 -2.45 6.15
N HIS A 50 -11.21 -3.31 6.39
CA HIS A 50 -11.10 -4.40 7.35
C HIS A 50 -10.10 -5.48 6.91
N ALA A 51 -10.12 -5.85 5.64
CA ALA A 51 -9.21 -6.86 5.09
C ALA A 51 -7.77 -6.32 5.04
N ASP A 52 -7.61 -5.03 4.77
CA ASP A 52 -6.32 -4.34 4.81
C ASP A 52 -5.68 -4.39 6.20
N ALA A 53 -6.41 -3.92 7.22
CA ALA A 53 -5.93 -3.94 8.61
C ALA A 53 -5.68 -5.37 9.10
N GLN A 54 -6.63 -6.29 8.84
CA GLN A 54 -6.46 -7.71 9.16
C GLN A 54 -5.16 -8.27 8.60
N GLY A 55 -4.84 -7.98 7.34
CA GLY A 55 -3.60 -8.45 6.72
C GLY A 55 -2.35 -7.96 7.45
N PHE A 56 -2.39 -6.77 8.05
CA PHE A 56 -1.31 -6.27 8.89
C PHE A 56 -1.22 -7.01 10.23
N THR A 57 -2.34 -7.22 10.92
CA THR A 57 -2.33 -7.82 12.27
C THR A 57 -2.21 -9.33 12.26
N ASP A 58 -2.67 -10.03 11.21
CA ASP A 58 -2.51 -11.47 11.07
C ASP A 58 -1.05 -11.90 11.17
N TYR A 59 -0.16 -11.14 10.54
CA TYR A 59 1.27 -11.41 10.59
C TYR A 59 1.84 -11.29 12.01
N LEU A 60 1.53 -10.19 12.70
CA LEU A 60 2.06 -9.91 14.04
C LEU A 60 1.46 -10.84 15.10
N ASN A 61 0.19 -11.24 14.94
CA ASN A 61 -0.49 -12.19 15.82
C ASN A 61 0.16 -13.58 15.86
N VAL A 62 0.97 -13.94 14.86
CA VAL A 62 1.80 -15.17 14.91
C VAL A 62 2.81 -15.11 16.07
N PHE A 63 3.29 -13.92 16.44
CA PHE A 63 4.36 -13.73 17.42
C PHE A 63 3.88 -13.10 18.73
N SER A 64 2.94 -12.16 18.65
CA SER A 64 2.40 -11.45 19.81
C SER A 64 0.91 -11.20 19.61
N PRO A 65 0.04 -11.59 20.55
CA PRO A 65 -1.37 -11.24 20.51
C PRO A 65 -1.59 -9.73 20.41
N GLY A 66 -2.63 -9.33 19.66
CA GLY A 66 -3.11 -7.95 19.57
C GLY A 66 -3.52 -7.39 20.92
N ASN A 67 -3.23 -6.11 21.14
CA ASN A 67 -3.77 -5.38 22.28
C ASN A 67 -5.26 -5.10 22.07
N PHE A 68 -5.60 -4.49 20.95
CA PHE A 68 -6.97 -4.20 20.57
C PHE A 68 -7.18 -4.30 19.07
N ARG A 69 -8.45 -4.45 18.72
CA ARG A 69 -8.97 -4.41 17.37
C ARG A 69 -10.33 -3.72 17.38
N TYR A 70 -10.41 -2.53 16.80
CA TYR A 70 -11.65 -1.78 16.70
C TYR A 70 -12.11 -1.67 15.25
N ARG A 71 -13.39 -1.95 15.02
CA ARG A 71 -14.03 -1.84 13.71
C ARG A 71 -15.26 -0.96 13.74
N ASP A 72 -15.44 -0.17 12.68
CA ASP A 72 -16.60 0.69 12.48
C ASP A 72 -16.93 1.51 13.73
N ALA A 73 -18.16 1.40 14.26
CA ALA A 73 -18.66 2.14 15.41
C ALA A 73 -17.86 1.96 16.71
N GLN A 74 -16.89 1.03 16.75
CA GLN A 74 -15.95 0.91 17.85
C GLN A 74 -14.77 1.90 17.76
N VAL A 75 -14.51 2.46 16.57
CA VAL A 75 -13.47 3.48 16.35
C VAL A 75 -14.07 4.87 16.60
N LYS A 76 -13.57 5.55 17.62
CA LYS A 76 -14.09 6.80 18.19
C LYS A 76 -12.98 7.77 18.57
N PHE A 77 -13.38 9.00 18.84
CA PHE A 77 -12.45 10.13 19.04
C PHE A 77 -11.43 9.94 20.17
N TRP A 78 -11.84 9.27 21.25
CA TRP A 78 -11.02 9.10 22.45
C TRP A 78 -9.73 8.30 22.19
N GLU A 79 -9.69 7.43 21.17
CA GLU A 79 -8.52 6.58 20.90
C GLU A 79 -7.29 7.35 20.43
N TYR A 80 -7.46 8.60 20.00
CA TYR A 80 -6.41 9.40 19.35
C TYR A 80 -6.03 10.65 20.17
N THR A 81 -6.67 10.87 21.32
CA THR A 81 -6.60 12.13 22.04
C THR A 81 -6.47 11.96 23.54
N GLU A 82 -5.66 12.83 24.13
CA GLU A 82 -5.49 12.93 25.57
C GLU A 82 -6.79 13.40 26.25
N PRO A 83 -7.10 12.92 27.48
CA PRO A 83 -6.29 12.02 28.31
C PRO A 83 -6.64 10.52 28.13
N TYR A 84 -7.29 10.13 27.03
CA TYR A 84 -7.84 8.76 26.89
C TYR A 84 -7.01 7.85 25.99
N ASP A 85 -6.16 8.45 25.15
CA ASP A 85 -5.08 7.73 24.49
C ASP A 85 -3.95 7.50 25.51
N ASP A 86 -4.04 6.38 26.24
CA ASP A 86 -3.15 6.13 27.37
C ASP A 86 -2.69 4.65 27.48
N TRP A 87 -1.40 4.46 27.77
CA TRP A 87 -0.78 3.15 27.85
C TRP A 87 -1.18 2.35 29.10
N GLN A 88 -1.57 3.03 30.17
CA GLN A 88 -1.81 2.43 31.49
C GLN A 88 -3.14 1.68 31.52
N GLY A 89 -4.15 2.26 30.89
CA GLY A 89 -5.44 1.69 30.61
C GLY A 89 -5.38 0.63 29.50
N THR A 90 -4.30 0.60 28.70
CA THR A 90 -4.17 -0.23 27.49
C THR A 90 -5.16 0.17 26.39
N PHE A 91 -5.46 1.47 26.27
CA PHE A 91 -6.43 1.99 25.31
C PHE A 91 -5.81 3.06 24.40
N GLY A 92 -6.37 3.20 23.20
CA GLY A 92 -5.89 4.21 22.25
C GLY A 92 -4.61 3.83 21.51
N SER A 93 -4.24 4.66 20.54
CA SER A 93 -3.09 4.47 19.66
C SER A 93 -1.76 4.37 20.38
N ASP A 94 -1.58 5.09 21.49
CA ASP A 94 -0.36 5.17 22.28
C ASP A 94 -0.23 4.05 23.33
N ALA A 95 -1.21 3.16 23.42
CA ALA A 95 -1.09 1.93 24.21
C ALA A 95 -0.21 0.87 23.57
N VAL A 96 0.12 1.00 22.27
CA VAL A 96 0.83 -0.02 21.48
C VAL A 96 2.10 0.50 20.84
N GLN A 97 3.03 -0.39 20.49
CA GLN A 97 4.27 -0.02 19.78
C GLN A 97 4.03 0.34 18.31
N ALA A 98 3.15 -0.40 17.63
CA ALA A 98 2.75 -0.19 16.26
C ALA A 98 1.22 -0.05 16.16
N PHE A 99 0.76 1.06 15.62
CA PHE A 99 -0.67 1.33 15.44
C PHE A 99 -1.00 1.41 13.95
N TYR A 100 -2.04 0.68 13.54
CA TYR A 100 -2.50 0.63 12.16
C TYR A 100 -3.94 1.15 12.05
N HIS A 101 -4.14 2.18 11.24
CA HIS A 101 -5.46 2.73 10.92
C HIS A 101 -5.75 2.59 9.43
N SER A 102 -6.85 1.92 9.07
CA SER A 102 -7.36 1.82 7.69
C SER A 102 -8.73 2.49 7.55
N GLY A 103 -8.83 3.48 6.64
CA GLY A 103 -10.01 4.33 6.55
C GLY A 103 -9.92 5.44 5.51
N HIS A 104 -10.78 6.43 5.69
CA HIS A 104 -10.72 7.71 5.00
C HIS A 104 -9.69 8.63 5.63
N GLY A 105 -9.19 9.58 4.84
CA GLY A 105 -8.30 10.63 5.31
C GLY A 105 -8.24 11.76 4.31
N THR A 106 -7.92 12.95 4.79
CA THR A 106 -7.62 14.11 3.94
C THR A 106 -6.67 15.06 4.66
N MET A 107 -6.13 16.03 3.93
CA MET A 107 -5.25 17.05 4.49
C MET A 107 -5.58 18.42 3.88
N ASP A 108 -5.73 19.43 4.73
CA ASP A 108 -5.99 20.78 4.28
C ASP A 108 -4.72 21.52 3.78
N GLY A 109 -4.91 22.71 3.23
CA GLY A 109 -3.82 23.57 2.76
C GLY A 109 -2.88 24.04 3.88
N ASN A 110 -3.26 23.89 5.15
CA ASN A 110 -2.44 24.21 6.33
C ASN A 110 -1.58 23.02 6.79
N GLY A 111 -1.73 21.85 6.18
CA GLY A 111 -1.03 20.64 6.58
C GLY A 111 -1.67 19.97 7.79
N VAL A 112 -2.93 20.28 8.10
CA VAL A 112 -3.68 19.56 9.13
C VAL A 112 -4.32 18.33 8.48
N PHE A 113 -4.02 17.16 9.03
CA PHE A 113 -4.61 15.90 8.62
C PHE A 113 -5.94 15.68 9.35
N TYR A 114 -6.94 15.13 8.66
CA TYR A 114 -8.28 14.83 9.17
C TYR A 114 -8.68 13.40 8.83
N ALA A 115 -9.35 12.71 9.76
CA ALA A 115 -9.94 11.40 9.52
C ALA A 115 -11.33 11.30 10.19
N PRO A 116 -12.38 10.89 9.45
CA PRO A 116 -13.66 10.53 10.05
C PRO A 116 -13.55 9.19 10.80
N LEU A 117 -14.43 9.02 11.76
CA LEU A 117 -14.47 7.88 12.68
C LEU A 117 -15.78 7.10 12.51
N GLY A 118 -15.85 5.90 13.06
CA GLY A 118 -17.00 5.02 12.87
C GLY A 118 -18.19 5.34 13.78
N ALA A 119 -17.98 6.10 14.87
CA ALA A 119 -19.07 6.59 15.71
C ALA A 119 -18.72 7.92 16.41
N MET A 120 -19.75 8.66 16.77
CA MET A 120 -19.63 9.82 17.64
C MET A 120 -19.21 9.42 19.06
N TRP A 121 -18.32 10.23 19.63
CA TRP A 121 -17.97 10.25 21.04
C TRP A 121 -17.78 11.70 21.48
N ASP A 122 -18.43 12.11 22.57
CA ASP A 122 -18.45 13.52 23.01
C ASP A 122 -18.83 14.51 21.87
N ASN A 123 -19.84 14.13 21.08
CA ASN A 123 -20.31 14.85 19.88
C ASN A 123 -19.23 15.07 18.80
N LYS A 124 -18.20 14.23 18.76
CA LYS A 124 -17.15 14.24 17.74
C LYS A 124 -17.05 12.87 17.10
N ASP A 125 -16.99 12.86 15.77
CA ASP A 125 -16.75 11.69 14.93
C ASP A 125 -15.66 11.97 13.88
N TRP A 126 -14.87 13.01 14.09
CA TRP A 126 -13.68 13.32 13.31
C TRP A 126 -12.53 13.64 14.25
N VAL A 127 -11.34 13.17 13.88
CA VAL A 127 -10.09 13.56 14.52
C VAL A 127 -9.22 14.33 13.54
N ASN A 128 -8.41 15.25 14.07
CA ASN A 128 -7.37 15.91 13.28
C ASN A 128 -6.02 15.94 14.00
N SER A 129 -4.94 16.10 13.24
CA SER A 129 -3.58 16.06 13.77
C SER A 129 -3.29 17.12 14.85
N THR A 130 -4.02 18.23 14.90
CA THR A 130 -3.80 19.26 15.93
C THR A 130 -4.34 18.89 17.31
N GLN A 131 -5.23 17.89 17.36
CA GLN A 131 -5.80 17.35 18.60
C GLN A 131 -5.02 16.15 19.12
N MET A 132 -4.15 15.58 18.28
CA MET A 132 -3.39 14.38 18.57
C MET A 132 -2.08 14.69 19.30
N LEU A 133 -1.70 13.78 20.19
CA LEU A 133 -0.37 13.68 20.78
C LEU A 133 -0.03 12.19 20.78
N LEU A 134 0.57 11.70 19.71
CA LEU A 134 0.80 10.26 19.51
C LEU A 134 2.27 9.91 19.81
N GLY A 135 2.53 8.90 20.61
CA GLY A 135 3.88 8.39 20.86
C GLY A 135 4.60 9.01 22.06
N ASN A 136 3.98 9.95 22.78
CA ASN A 136 4.51 10.44 24.06
C ASN A 136 4.64 9.31 25.07
N GLU A 137 3.99 8.19 24.82
CA GLU A 137 4.00 7.00 25.64
C GLU A 137 4.66 5.82 24.91
N ARG A 138 3.93 4.92 24.23
CA ARG A 138 4.50 3.66 23.67
C ARG A 138 4.59 3.59 22.16
N LEU A 139 3.81 4.38 21.42
CA LEU A 139 3.75 4.31 19.97
C LEU A 139 5.07 4.75 19.34
N ARG A 140 5.58 3.91 18.44
CA ARG A 140 6.81 4.13 17.68
C ARG A 140 6.60 4.04 16.18
N TYR A 141 5.61 3.29 15.72
CA TYR A 141 5.32 3.08 14.31
C TYR A 141 3.85 3.37 14.03
N LEU A 142 3.60 4.41 13.25
CA LEU A 142 2.26 4.88 12.94
C LEU A 142 1.94 4.62 11.47
N PHE A 143 0.96 3.77 11.20
CA PHE A 143 0.52 3.43 9.85
C PHE A 143 -0.84 4.03 9.58
N TRP A 144 -0.87 5.02 8.69
CA TRP A 144 -2.09 5.61 8.16
C TRP A 144 -2.37 5.07 6.76
N SER A 145 -3.14 3.99 6.68
CA SER A 145 -3.73 3.49 5.43
C SER A 145 -4.94 4.34 5.02
N THR A 146 -4.71 5.65 4.90
CA THR A 146 -5.69 6.70 4.62
C THR A 146 -5.12 7.70 3.62
N CYS A 147 -5.97 8.31 2.80
CA CYS A 147 -5.54 9.25 1.77
C CYS A 147 -4.87 10.48 2.39
N LEU A 148 -3.86 11.01 1.70
CA LEU A 148 -3.21 12.29 2.04
C LEU A 148 -2.67 12.39 3.48
N SER A 149 -2.39 11.25 4.13
CA SER A 149 -1.96 11.20 5.53
C SER A 149 -0.51 11.62 5.77
N LEU A 150 0.31 11.60 4.73
CA LEU A 150 1.72 11.91 4.82
C LEU A 150 2.21 12.62 3.56
N ARG A 151 1.78 13.88 3.42
CA ARG A 151 2.16 14.73 2.28
C ARG A 151 3.55 15.34 2.43
N VAL A 152 4.24 15.47 1.31
CA VAL A 152 5.64 15.84 1.09
C VAL A 152 5.83 16.73 -0.15
N LEU A 153 4.77 16.97 -0.94
CA LEU A 153 4.79 17.84 -2.12
C LEU A 153 3.92 19.10 -1.92
N ASP A 154 3.99 20.03 -2.87
CA ASP A 154 3.16 21.26 -2.91
C ASP A 154 3.23 22.12 -1.64
N GLY A 155 4.44 22.23 -1.06
CA GLY A 155 4.68 22.97 0.18
C GLY A 155 4.23 22.24 1.45
N GLN A 156 3.79 20.99 1.33
CA GLN A 156 3.56 20.10 2.47
C GLN A 156 4.84 19.36 2.87
N SER A 157 4.93 19.02 4.15
CA SER A 157 5.97 18.14 4.66
C SER A 157 5.47 17.37 5.89
N PRO A 158 6.11 16.24 6.25
CA PRO A 158 5.76 15.52 7.46
C PRO A 158 5.92 16.39 8.71
N ILE A 159 6.91 17.29 8.73
CA ILE A 159 7.14 18.23 9.83
C ILE A 159 5.90 19.12 10.02
N ARG A 160 5.36 19.68 8.94
CA ARG A 160 4.21 20.60 8.99
C ARG A 160 2.98 19.94 9.61
N THR A 161 2.79 18.65 9.38
CA THR A 161 1.63 17.88 9.84
C THR A 161 1.83 17.29 11.24
N TRP A 162 3.01 16.70 11.48
CA TRP A 162 3.23 15.75 12.57
C TRP A 162 4.23 16.23 13.63
N ASN A 163 4.98 17.31 13.38
CA ASN A 163 5.91 17.84 14.38
C ASN A 163 5.15 18.36 15.61
N GLY A 164 5.59 17.96 16.80
CA GLY A 164 4.90 18.22 18.07
C GLY A 164 3.62 17.41 18.28
N ARG A 165 3.17 16.62 17.30
CA ARG A 165 1.97 15.75 17.36
C ARG A 165 2.30 14.28 17.47
N SER A 166 3.57 13.95 17.30
CA SER A 166 4.07 12.58 17.23
C SER A 166 5.29 12.32 18.14
N PRO A 167 5.38 12.93 19.35
CA PRO A 167 6.59 12.81 20.19
C PRO A 167 7.03 11.36 20.33
N GLY A 168 8.32 11.06 20.26
CA GLY A 168 8.81 9.68 20.41
C GLY A 168 8.54 8.71 19.26
N VAL A 169 7.65 9.03 18.30
CA VAL A 169 7.43 8.22 17.09
C VAL A 169 8.73 8.11 16.29
N ARG A 170 9.04 6.89 15.82
CA ARG A 170 10.23 6.60 15.03
C ARG A 170 9.95 6.71 13.54
N MET A 171 8.81 6.17 13.10
CA MET A 171 8.41 6.19 11.70
C MET A 171 6.90 6.40 11.53
N ILE A 172 6.52 7.15 10.50
CA ILE A 172 5.14 7.30 10.04
C ILE A 172 5.06 6.83 8.59
N PHE A 173 4.03 6.06 8.28
CA PHE A 173 3.75 5.51 6.96
C PHE A 173 2.39 6.02 6.49
N GLY A 174 2.32 6.49 5.24
CA GLY A 174 1.09 7.05 4.72
C GLY A 174 1.16 7.32 3.22
N TRP A 175 0.42 8.34 2.81
CA TRP A 175 0.20 8.64 1.40
C TRP A 175 0.37 10.13 1.10
N GLU A 176 1.10 10.44 0.01
CA GLU A 176 1.11 11.76 -0.60
C GLU A 176 -0.19 12.01 -1.38
N THR A 177 -0.76 10.97 -1.98
CA THR A 177 -1.95 11.06 -2.86
C THR A 177 -3.18 10.39 -2.26
N VAL A 178 -4.28 10.44 -3.01
CA VAL A 178 -5.43 9.55 -2.80
C VAL A 178 -4.99 8.10 -3.04
N SER A 179 -5.26 7.23 -2.08
CA SER A 179 -4.98 5.78 -2.15
C SER A 179 -6.18 4.99 -2.67
N TRP A 180 -5.94 3.75 -3.08
CA TRP A 180 -6.98 2.80 -3.44
C TRP A 180 -7.66 2.23 -2.19
N ASP A 181 -8.96 1.95 -2.28
CA ASP A 181 -9.65 1.06 -1.34
C ASP A 181 -9.25 -0.37 -1.68
N SER A 182 -8.22 -0.87 -0.99
CA SER A 182 -7.56 -2.13 -1.35
C SER A 182 -7.26 -2.97 -0.11
N PRO A 183 -7.49 -4.29 -0.16
CA PRO A 183 -7.31 -5.17 1.00
C PRO A 183 -5.84 -5.59 1.22
N VAL A 184 -4.91 -5.12 0.38
CA VAL A 184 -3.58 -5.75 0.28
C VAL A 184 -2.47 -5.02 1.02
N TYR A 185 -2.63 -3.76 1.44
CA TYR A 185 -1.49 -2.98 1.96
C TYR A 185 -0.87 -3.61 3.19
N GLY A 186 -1.69 -3.93 4.21
CA GLY A 186 -1.23 -4.53 5.46
C GLY A 186 -0.48 -5.85 5.26
N ARG A 187 -1.07 -6.80 4.51
CA ARG A 187 -0.42 -8.10 4.23
C ARG A 187 0.84 -7.93 3.39
N ARG A 188 0.77 -7.14 2.30
CA ARG A 188 1.91 -6.96 1.39
C ARG A 188 3.06 -6.23 2.05
N PHE A 189 2.81 -5.35 3.02
CA PHE A 189 3.86 -4.74 3.82
C PHE A 189 4.73 -5.82 4.47
N TRP A 190 4.11 -6.82 5.11
CA TRP A 190 4.85 -7.91 5.73
C TRP A 190 5.47 -8.88 4.73
N ASP A 191 4.80 -9.17 3.61
CA ASP A 191 5.40 -9.96 2.53
C ASP A 191 6.72 -9.31 2.10
N HIS A 192 6.70 -8.02 1.74
CA HIS A 192 7.88 -7.27 1.32
C HIS A 192 8.95 -7.16 2.42
N TRP A 193 8.56 -6.96 3.67
CA TRP A 193 9.49 -6.93 4.80
C TRP A 193 10.16 -8.29 5.04
N ASN A 194 9.42 -9.40 4.89
CA ASN A 194 9.98 -10.76 4.97
C ASN A 194 11.00 -11.06 3.86
N MET A 195 11.05 -10.22 2.82
CA MET A 195 12.12 -10.20 1.81
C MET A 195 13.33 -9.35 2.25
N ARG A 196 13.48 -9.11 3.56
CA ARG A 196 14.58 -8.37 4.20
C ARG A 196 14.63 -6.88 3.87
N LYS A 197 13.58 -6.32 3.27
CA LYS A 197 13.49 -4.88 2.98
C LYS A 197 13.33 -4.07 4.27
N SER A 198 13.79 -2.82 4.28
CA SER A 198 13.43 -1.88 5.34
C SER A 198 11.94 -1.58 5.35
N PHE A 199 11.40 -1.11 6.47
CA PHE A 199 9.98 -0.82 6.62
C PHE A 199 9.48 0.23 5.61
N SER A 200 10.26 1.28 5.34
CA SER A 200 9.86 2.29 4.34
C SER A 200 9.71 1.65 2.96
N LYS A 201 10.67 0.83 2.54
CA LYS A 201 10.66 0.16 1.25
C LYS A 201 9.50 -0.84 1.15
N ALA A 202 9.29 -1.61 2.21
CA ALA A 202 8.19 -2.56 2.30
C ALA A 202 6.82 -1.86 2.19
N TRP A 203 6.62 -0.74 2.88
CA TRP A 203 5.39 0.06 2.79
C TRP A 203 5.16 0.59 1.38
N MET A 204 6.20 1.19 0.80
CA MET A 204 6.05 1.80 -0.51
C MET A 204 5.84 0.76 -1.63
N ASP A 205 6.44 -0.43 -1.52
CA ASP A 205 6.21 -1.53 -2.48
C ASP A 205 4.83 -2.17 -2.31
N ALA A 206 4.37 -2.36 -1.07
CA ALA A 206 3.00 -2.78 -0.79
C ALA A 206 1.98 -1.79 -1.35
N GLY A 207 2.30 -0.50 -1.25
CA GLY A 207 1.52 0.55 -1.89
C GLY A 207 1.42 0.36 -3.40
N TRP A 208 2.50 -0.06 -4.06
CA TRP A 208 2.50 -0.28 -5.51
C TRP A 208 1.77 -1.55 -5.94
N ASP A 209 1.78 -2.58 -5.10
CA ASP A 209 1.02 -3.81 -5.33
C ASP A 209 -0.48 -3.57 -5.39
N ALA A 210 -0.99 -2.53 -4.72
CA ALA A 210 -2.40 -2.17 -4.76
C ALA A 210 -2.78 -1.32 -5.98
N GLY A 211 -1.85 -0.56 -6.54
CA GLY A 211 -2.12 0.38 -7.64
C GLY A 211 -0.93 1.28 -7.97
N HIS A 212 -0.81 1.67 -9.23
CA HIS A 212 0.42 2.30 -9.76
C HIS A 212 0.39 3.84 -9.85
N ASP A 213 -0.78 4.43 -9.70
CA ASP A 213 -1.05 5.87 -9.84
C ASP A 213 -1.17 6.57 -8.47
N GLN A 214 -0.62 5.95 -7.42
CA GLN A 214 -0.57 6.47 -6.06
C GLN A 214 0.88 6.60 -5.58
N ALA A 215 1.10 7.54 -4.68
CA ALA A 215 2.40 7.87 -4.11
C ALA A 215 2.40 7.53 -2.61
N PRO A 216 2.80 6.30 -2.22
CA PRO A 216 3.06 6.00 -0.82
C PRO A 216 4.29 6.78 -0.35
N SER A 217 4.28 7.16 0.90
CA SER A 217 5.37 7.89 1.56
C SER A 217 5.65 7.30 2.94
N ALA A 218 6.88 7.49 3.40
CA ALA A 218 7.31 7.12 4.74
C ALA A 218 8.30 8.17 5.25
N VAL A 219 8.30 8.39 6.56
CA VAL A 219 9.22 9.31 7.23
C VAL A 219 9.86 8.62 8.43
N GLY A 220 11.16 8.81 8.58
CA GLY A 220 11.95 8.45 9.75
C GLY A 220 12.31 9.70 10.54
N ILE A 221 12.25 9.61 11.86
CA ILE A 221 12.45 10.72 12.79
C ILE A 221 13.65 10.40 13.68
N GLY A 222 14.54 11.36 13.95
CA GLY A 222 15.73 11.12 14.76
C GLY A 222 16.33 12.36 15.42
N GLY A 223 17.32 12.15 16.30
CA GLY A 223 18.06 13.22 16.96
C GLY A 223 19.05 13.93 16.03
N SER A 224 19.40 13.31 14.92
CA SER A 224 20.28 13.85 13.87
C SER A 224 19.81 13.44 12.47
N GLN A 225 20.30 14.14 11.44
CA GLN A 225 20.03 13.81 10.04
C GLN A 225 20.40 12.36 9.71
N ALA A 226 21.60 11.93 10.10
CA ALA A 226 22.10 10.57 9.85
C ALA A 226 21.22 9.51 10.51
N GLU A 227 20.72 9.77 11.72
CA GLU A 227 19.82 8.86 12.42
C GLU A 227 18.46 8.76 11.71
N ALA A 228 17.87 9.90 11.31
CA ALA A 228 16.61 9.93 10.58
C ALA A 228 16.71 9.25 9.20
N GLN A 229 17.81 9.50 8.47
CA GLN A 229 18.12 8.81 7.21
C GLN A 229 18.28 7.31 7.40
N ASN A 230 19.05 6.90 8.41
CA ASN A 230 19.24 5.48 8.72
C ASN A 230 17.90 4.81 8.99
N ARG A 231 17.01 5.45 9.76
CA ARG A 231 15.67 4.90 9.99
C ARG A 231 14.89 4.68 8.72
N VAL A 232 14.86 5.68 7.82
CA VAL A 232 14.17 5.52 6.53
C VAL A 232 14.73 4.34 5.76
N PHE A 233 16.04 4.24 5.60
CA PHE A 233 16.61 3.28 4.65
C PHE A 233 16.89 1.89 5.23
N HIS A 234 17.05 1.76 6.55
CA HIS A 234 17.56 0.54 7.19
C HIS A 234 16.70 0.03 8.36
N GLU A 235 15.74 0.79 8.88
CA GLU A 235 14.92 0.28 9.98
C GLU A 235 14.03 -0.88 9.51
N GLY A 236 14.11 -2.01 10.22
CA GLY A 236 13.45 -3.26 9.85
C GLY A 236 14.21 -4.12 8.84
N GLU A 237 15.26 -3.62 8.19
CA GLU A 237 16.03 -4.37 7.19
C GLU A 237 16.60 -5.68 7.78
N ASN A 238 16.80 -6.70 6.95
CA ASN A 238 17.35 -8.00 7.37
C ASN A 238 16.55 -8.69 8.49
N LEU A 239 15.22 -8.56 8.44
CA LEU A 239 14.29 -9.13 9.42
C LEU A 239 14.48 -8.55 10.83
N GLY A 240 14.92 -7.28 10.92
CA GLY A 240 15.00 -6.55 12.18
C GLY A 240 13.63 -6.25 12.78
N THR A 241 13.51 -6.29 14.10
CA THR A 241 12.21 -6.16 14.79
C THR A 241 11.78 -4.69 15.01
N LEU A 242 10.50 -4.49 15.30
CA LEU A 242 9.98 -3.22 15.83
C LEU A 242 10.76 -2.83 17.11
N GLN A 243 11.16 -1.57 17.21
CA GLN A 243 11.96 -1.01 18.30
C GLN A 243 11.13 -0.20 19.29
N TRP A 244 11.31 -0.43 20.60
CA TRP A 244 10.55 0.25 21.65
C TRP A 244 11.10 1.63 22.01
N GLY A 245 12.37 1.89 21.68
CA GLY A 245 13.04 3.15 22.00
C GLY A 245 12.43 4.33 21.25
N ALA A 246 11.99 5.33 22.00
CA ALA A 246 11.50 6.60 21.44
C ALA A 246 12.58 7.29 20.59
N ALA A 247 12.17 7.93 19.50
CA ALA A 247 13.06 8.80 18.74
C ALA A 247 13.06 10.22 19.32
N ALA A 248 14.24 10.84 19.34
CA ALA A 248 14.30 12.30 19.45
C ALA A 248 13.74 12.92 18.15
N GLN A 249 13.08 14.08 18.24
CA GLN A 249 12.39 14.70 17.11
C GLN A 249 13.14 15.92 16.54
N ASN A 250 14.47 15.87 16.47
CA ASN A 250 15.24 17.02 15.99
C ASN A 250 15.32 17.07 14.47
N TRP A 251 15.28 15.91 13.83
CA TRP A 251 15.49 15.71 12.40
C TRP A 251 14.46 14.74 11.82
N TRP A 252 14.07 15.03 10.59
CA TRP A 252 13.09 14.27 9.83
C TRP A 252 13.68 13.97 8.45
N TRP A 253 13.55 12.73 8.02
CA TRP A 253 13.91 12.31 6.67
C TRP A 253 12.77 11.52 6.10
N TRP A 254 12.32 11.83 4.89
CA TRP A 254 11.20 11.14 4.24
C TRP A 254 11.56 10.66 2.86
N THR A 255 10.87 9.61 2.44
CA THR A 255 10.96 9.04 1.10
C THR A 255 9.56 8.79 0.57
N TRP A 256 9.41 8.89 -0.75
CA TRP A 256 8.16 8.64 -1.43
C TRP A 256 8.42 8.14 -2.83
N TYR A 257 7.43 7.47 -3.39
CA TYR A 257 7.39 7.23 -4.82
C TYR A 257 6.63 8.34 -5.55
N THR A 258 7.12 8.71 -6.73
CA THR A 258 6.29 9.46 -7.67
C THR A 258 5.24 8.53 -8.28
N ALA A 259 4.15 9.10 -8.81
CA ALA A 259 3.26 8.34 -9.67
C ALA A 259 4.06 7.70 -10.82
N ALA A 260 3.74 6.45 -11.17
CA ALA A 260 4.44 5.73 -12.22
C ALA A 260 4.16 6.35 -13.60
N ARG A 261 5.16 6.31 -14.48
CA ARG A 261 5.05 6.73 -15.89
C ARG A 261 5.01 5.49 -16.76
N SER A 262 4.02 5.41 -17.65
CA SER A 262 3.95 4.32 -18.63
C SER A 262 5.08 4.46 -19.65
N VAL A 263 5.78 3.36 -19.91
CA VAL A 263 6.78 3.25 -20.98
C VAL A 263 6.28 2.44 -22.17
N ALA A 264 5.05 1.92 -22.07
CA ALA A 264 4.37 1.26 -23.17
C ALA A 264 2.93 1.79 -23.33
N PRO A 265 2.37 1.79 -24.55
CA PRO A 265 0.95 2.07 -24.75
C PRO A 265 0.12 0.96 -24.09
N ALA A 266 -0.95 1.32 -23.38
CA ALA A 266 -1.86 0.32 -22.80
C ALA A 266 -2.42 -0.59 -23.91
N THR A 267 -2.53 -1.89 -23.63
CA THR A 267 -3.22 -2.83 -24.51
C THR A 267 -4.66 -2.35 -24.69
N THR A 268 -5.04 -2.02 -25.92
CA THR A 268 -6.36 -1.43 -26.21
C THR A 268 -7.43 -2.52 -26.25
N LEU A 269 -8.66 -2.14 -25.94
CA LEU A 269 -9.86 -3.00 -26.05
C LEU A 269 -10.02 -3.65 -27.44
N GLU A 270 -9.43 -3.05 -28.48
CA GLU A 270 -9.47 -3.53 -29.86
C GLU A 270 -8.57 -4.75 -30.12
N SER A 271 -7.67 -5.08 -29.18
CA SER A 271 -6.71 -6.19 -29.30
C SER A 271 -7.11 -7.44 -28.50
N VAL A 272 -8.29 -7.44 -27.88
CA VAL A 272 -8.78 -8.58 -27.09
C VAL A 272 -9.08 -9.76 -28.04
N PRO A 273 -8.44 -10.93 -27.86
CA PRO A 273 -8.64 -12.04 -28.78
C PRO A 273 -10.07 -12.58 -28.71
N GLN A 274 -10.59 -13.03 -29.86
CA GLN A 274 -11.93 -13.62 -29.98
C GLN A 274 -12.08 -14.95 -29.20
N GLN A 275 -10.97 -15.54 -28.79
CA GLN A 275 -10.92 -16.77 -28.01
C GLN A 275 -10.25 -16.45 -26.69
N ALA A 276 -10.90 -16.79 -25.59
CA ALA A 276 -10.32 -16.64 -24.28
C ALA A 276 -9.99 -18.00 -23.67
N TYR A 277 -8.91 -18.01 -22.91
CA TYR A 277 -8.49 -19.17 -22.17
C TYR A 277 -8.81 -18.97 -20.69
N VAL A 278 -9.07 -20.06 -20.01
CA VAL A 278 -8.80 -20.15 -18.58
C VAL A 278 -7.41 -20.76 -18.46
N LEU A 279 -6.51 -20.03 -17.82
CA LEU A 279 -5.14 -20.45 -17.61
C LEU A 279 -5.02 -21.05 -16.21
N GLU A 280 -4.36 -22.20 -16.11
CA GLU A 280 -3.82 -22.68 -14.86
C GLU A 280 -2.35 -22.29 -14.82
N LEU A 281 -1.98 -21.51 -13.81
CA LEU A 281 -0.64 -21.00 -13.61
C LEU A 281 0.08 -21.87 -12.57
N GLY A 282 1.32 -22.23 -12.88
CA GLY A 282 2.19 -22.96 -11.99
C GLY A 282 2.73 -22.08 -10.85
N ASP A 283 3.52 -22.70 -9.97
CA ASP A 283 4.11 -22.03 -8.82
C ASP A 283 5.44 -21.34 -9.17
N VAL A 284 5.75 -20.22 -8.50
CA VAL A 284 7.02 -19.48 -8.68
C VAL A 284 8.24 -20.35 -8.35
N SER A 285 8.08 -21.38 -7.52
CA SER A 285 9.12 -22.34 -7.16
C SER A 285 9.76 -23.03 -8.37
N ARG A 286 9.01 -23.16 -9.48
CA ARG A 286 9.54 -23.70 -10.74
C ARG A 286 10.56 -22.79 -11.40
N LEU A 287 10.54 -21.50 -11.08
CA LEU A 287 11.47 -20.50 -11.60
C LEU A 287 12.75 -20.40 -10.76
N LEU A 288 12.77 -20.99 -9.54
CA LEU A 288 13.90 -20.83 -8.62
C LEU A 288 15.26 -21.19 -9.21
N PRO A 289 15.44 -22.25 -10.01
CA PRO A 289 16.73 -22.53 -10.62
C PRO A 289 17.26 -21.39 -11.48
N ALA A 290 16.39 -20.69 -12.21
CA ALA A 290 16.75 -19.54 -13.03
C ALA A 290 17.03 -18.30 -12.15
N LEU A 291 16.17 -18.05 -11.15
CA LEU A 291 16.33 -16.93 -10.21
C LEU A 291 17.63 -17.04 -9.38
N ASP A 292 17.92 -18.23 -8.85
CA ASP A 292 19.14 -18.54 -8.09
C ASP A 292 20.42 -18.48 -8.95
N GLY A 293 20.28 -18.63 -10.27
CA GLY A 293 21.37 -18.42 -11.22
C GLY A 293 21.82 -16.95 -11.32
N VAL A 294 20.94 -16.01 -10.97
CA VAL A 294 21.20 -14.56 -11.04
C VAL A 294 21.63 -13.99 -9.68
N GLY A 295 20.98 -14.43 -8.61
CA GLY A 295 21.12 -13.81 -7.30
C GLY A 295 20.67 -14.68 -6.15
N ARG A 296 20.77 -14.17 -4.92
CA ARG A 296 20.15 -14.84 -3.77
C ARG A 296 18.63 -14.64 -3.85
N THR A 297 17.89 -15.74 -3.94
CA THR A 297 16.43 -15.68 -3.97
C THR A 297 15.82 -15.92 -2.59
N ASP A 298 14.92 -15.04 -2.16
CA ASP A 298 14.01 -15.26 -1.03
C ASP A 298 12.56 -15.32 -1.59
N VAL A 299 11.73 -16.28 -1.15
CA VAL A 299 10.33 -16.42 -1.58
C VAL A 299 9.41 -16.35 -0.37
N VAL A 300 8.34 -15.56 -0.46
CA VAL A 300 7.39 -15.32 0.63
C VAL A 300 5.94 -15.31 0.13
N GLY A 301 5.01 -15.57 1.06
CA GLY A 301 3.57 -15.51 0.81
C GLY A 301 3.14 -16.34 -0.39
N ASP A 302 2.24 -15.77 -1.20
CA ASP A 302 1.63 -16.44 -2.37
C ASP A 302 2.55 -16.43 -3.62
N GLY A 303 3.84 -16.66 -3.45
CA GLY A 303 4.80 -16.75 -4.55
C GLY A 303 5.35 -15.40 -5.02
N LEU A 304 5.57 -14.47 -4.09
CA LEU A 304 6.40 -13.29 -4.32
C LEU A 304 7.86 -13.69 -4.07
N ALA A 305 8.70 -13.63 -5.10
CA ALA A 305 10.12 -13.93 -5.03
C ALA A 305 10.96 -12.65 -5.16
N ARG A 306 12.07 -12.55 -4.43
CA ARG A 306 13.02 -11.44 -4.54
C ARG A 306 14.40 -12.01 -4.80
N VAL A 307 15.01 -11.53 -5.87
CA VAL A 307 16.38 -11.86 -6.27
C VAL A 307 17.28 -10.68 -5.90
N GLU A 308 18.14 -10.89 -4.91
CA GLU A 308 19.21 -9.95 -4.58
C GLU A 308 20.40 -10.19 -5.50
N LEU A 309 20.80 -9.19 -6.28
CA LEU A 309 21.80 -9.37 -7.33
C LEU A 309 23.20 -9.50 -6.73
N THR A 310 23.90 -10.59 -7.10
CA THR A 310 25.24 -10.88 -6.58
C THR A 310 26.24 -9.97 -7.29
N ALA A 311 26.71 -8.93 -6.58
CA ALA A 311 27.63 -7.88 -7.01
C ALA A 311 26.97 -6.68 -7.73
N GLN A 312 26.63 -5.67 -6.94
CA GLN A 312 27.29 -4.35 -6.95
C GLN A 312 26.94 -3.64 -5.63
N SER A 313 27.90 -3.49 -4.73
CA SER A 313 27.72 -2.64 -3.56
C SER A 313 27.62 -1.19 -4.04
N SER A 314 26.43 -0.58 -4.01
CA SER A 314 26.35 0.86 -4.04
C SER A 314 26.43 1.38 -2.61
N ALA A 315 27.57 1.97 -2.27
CA ALA A 315 27.50 3.09 -1.35
C ALA A 315 26.55 4.10 -2.00
N ALA A 316 25.58 4.64 -1.25
CA ALA A 316 24.68 5.68 -1.73
C ALA A 316 25.51 6.85 -2.26
N LEU A 317 25.83 6.82 -3.55
CA LEU A 317 26.47 7.92 -4.24
C LEU A 317 25.32 8.87 -4.55
N GLU A 318 25.30 10.02 -3.89
CA GLU A 318 24.58 11.16 -4.42
C GLU A 318 25.13 11.42 -5.82
N VAL A 319 24.34 11.07 -6.84
CA VAL A 319 24.71 11.34 -8.21
C VAL A 319 24.29 12.77 -8.52
N SER A 320 25.26 13.61 -8.89
CA SER A 320 25.01 15.03 -9.22
C SER A 320 24.14 15.20 -10.47
N VAL A 321 24.08 14.18 -11.34
CA VAL A 321 23.25 14.14 -12.54
C VAL A 321 22.52 12.78 -12.59
N PRO A 322 21.18 12.76 -12.46
CA PRO A 322 20.42 11.52 -12.60
C PRO A 322 20.68 10.85 -13.96
N PRO A 323 20.71 9.51 -14.05
CA PRO A 323 20.83 8.81 -15.32
C PRO A 323 19.65 9.15 -16.24
N SER A 324 19.85 8.98 -17.56
CA SER A 324 18.75 9.10 -18.52
C SER A 324 17.76 7.94 -18.35
N ASP A 325 16.50 8.15 -18.77
CA ASP A 325 15.49 7.08 -18.78
C ASP A 325 15.97 5.86 -19.60
N GLU A 326 16.73 6.07 -20.68
CA GLU A 326 17.36 5.01 -21.49
C GLU A 326 18.35 4.16 -20.68
N THR A 327 19.25 4.79 -19.90
CA THR A 327 20.19 4.06 -19.04
C THR A 327 19.49 3.24 -17.96
N VAL A 328 18.42 3.77 -17.38
CA VAL A 328 17.59 3.07 -16.38
C VAL A 328 16.92 1.85 -17.01
N LEU A 329 16.33 2.00 -18.20
CA LEU A 329 15.69 0.91 -18.93
C LEU A 329 16.68 -0.17 -19.39
N GLU A 330 17.83 0.21 -19.95
CA GLU A 330 18.87 -0.74 -20.33
C GLU A 330 19.36 -1.59 -19.15
N SER A 331 19.55 -0.95 -18.00
CA SER A 331 20.03 -1.64 -16.79
C SER A 331 18.98 -2.62 -16.28
N ALA A 332 17.71 -2.23 -16.30
CA ALA A 332 16.60 -3.12 -15.97
C ALA A 332 16.46 -4.27 -16.98
N ASP A 333 16.62 -4.01 -18.28
CA ASP A 333 16.50 -5.01 -19.35
C ASP A 333 17.59 -6.06 -19.27
N ARG A 334 18.80 -5.69 -18.85
CA ARG A 334 19.89 -6.66 -18.59
C ARG A 334 19.51 -7.63 -17.48
N VAL A 335 18.93 -7.14 -16.38
CA VAL A 335 18.47 -8.00 -15.29
C VAL A 335 17.30 -8.87 -15.73
N ARG A 336 16.29 -8.29 -16.38
CA ARG A 336 15.16 -9.04 -16.94
C ARG A 336 15.63 -10.18 -17.84
N SER A 337 16.61 -9.91 -18.72
CA SER A 337 17.16 -10.92 -19.63
C SER A 337 17.99 -11.97 -18.89
N ALA A 338 18.71 -11.58 -17.82
CA ALA A 338 19.50 -12.50 -17.02
C ALA A 338 18.65 -13.47 -16.19
N LEU A 339 17.42 -13.09 -15.82
CA LEU A 339 16.49 -13.97 -15.08
C LEU A 339 16.04 -15.20 -15.89
N ASP A 340 16.34 -15.25 -17.20
CA ASP A 340 16.16 -16.44 -18.06
C ASP A 340 14.75 -17.05 -17.98
N LEU A 341 13.74 -16.17 -17.99
CA LEU A 341 12.33 -16.55 -17.89
C LEU A 341 11.75 -16.90 -19.27
N ASP A 342 12.46 -17.71 -20.06
CA ASP A 342 12.23 -17.94 -21.49
C ASP A 342 10.81 -18.43 -21.84
N ASP A 343 10.13 -19.12 -20.92
CA ASP A 343 8.74 -19.58 -21.08
C ASP A 343 7.69 -18.53 -20.65
N ILE A 344 8.11 -17.32 -20.27
CA ILE A 344 7.24 -16.24 -19.79
C ILE A 344 7.45 -14.99 -20.64
N GLU A 345 6.42 -14.64 -21.41
CA GLU A 345 6.42 -13.39 -22.16
C GLU A 345 6.31 -12.19 -21.19
N LEU A 346 7.22 -11.23 -21.38
CA LEU A 346 7.31 -10.02 -20.55
C LEU A 346 7.33 -8.78 -21.43
N ARG A 347 6.52 -7.79 -21.04
CA ARG A 347 6.49 -6.48 -21.69
C ARG A 347 6.86 -5.38 -20.71
N GLY A 348 7.74 -4.46 -21.12
CA GLY A 348 8.05 -3.26 -20.35
C GLY A 348 6.79 -2.43 -20.13
N HIS A 349 6.50 -2.05 -18.90
CA HIS A 349 5.22 -1.46 -18.52
C HIS A 349 5.39 -0.08 -17.91
N LEU A 350 6.05 0.02 -16.76
CA LEU A 350 6.10 1.24 -15.96
C LEU A 350 7.51 1.54 -15.48
N VAL A 351 7.83 2.83 -15.40
CA VAL A 351 8.99 3.34 -14.69
C VAL A 351 8.54 4.27 -13.58
N ARG A 352 9.15 4.10 -12.41
CA ARG A 352 8.86 4.89 -11.23
C ARG A 352 10.15 5.42 -10.63
N THR A 353 10.08 6.62 -10.07
CA THR A 353 11.19 7.26 -9.38
C THR A 353 10.92 7.28 -7.89
N GLN A 354 11.90 6.84 -7.11
CA GLN A 354 11.95 7.06 -5.68
C GLN A 354 12.64 8.39 -5.39
N ARG A 355 12.08 9.15 -4.47
CA ARG A 355 12.66 10.40 -4.02
C ARG A 355 12.79 10.41 -2.51
N SER A 356 13.68 11.27 -2.02
CA SER A 356 13.83 11.53 -0.59
C SER A 356 14.25 12.96 -0.32
N ALA A 357 13.91 13.44 0.85
CA ALA A 357 14.25 14.76 1.37
C ALA A 357 14.30 14.71 2.89
N GLY A 358 14.75 15.79 3.52
CA GLY A 358 14.75 15.90 4.97
C GLY A 358 14.98 17.31 5.44
N ALA A 359 14.68 17.57 6.71
CA ALA A 359 14.92 18.86 7.34
C ALA A 359 14.98 18.71 8.87
N ARG A 360 15.47 19.75 9.54
CA ARG A 360 15.29 19.89 10.99
C ARG A 360 13.83 20.16 11.32
N ALA A 361 13.45 19.82 12.55
CA ALA A 361 12.09 20.02 13.04
C ALA A 361 11.66 21.51 13.09
N ASP A 362 12.60 22.45 13.16
CA ASP A 362 12.32 23.89 13.06
C ASP A 362 12.18 24.38 11.61
N GLY A 363 12.26 23.49 10.63
CA GLY A 363 12.19 23.79 9.20
C GLY A 363 13.50 24.28 8.59
N THR A 364 14.60 24.32 9.36
CA THR A 364 15.92 24.69 8.84
C THR A 364 16.69 23.48 8.28
N ASP A 365 17.83 23.75 7.63
CA ASP A 365 18.70 22.73 7.00
C ASP A 365 17.95 21.79 6.05
N GLU A 366 17.05 22.35 5.23
CA GLU A 366 16.29 21.58 4.27
C GLU A 366 17.21 20.95 3.22
N SER A 367 17.19 19.63 3.15
CA SER A 367 17.74 18.84 2.07
C SER A 367 16.67 18.71 0.98
N PRO A 368 16.88 19.30 -0.21
CA PRO A 368 15.88 19.29 -1.26
C PRO A 368 15.58 17.87 -1.75
N GLY A 369 14.41 17.68 -2.36
CA GLY A 369 13.99 16.39 -2.91
C GLY A 369 14.91 15.87 -4.02
N THR A 370 15.72 14.88 -3.71
CA THR A 370 16.61 14.19 -4.65
C THR A 370 16.04 12.84 -5.09
N VAL A 371 16.52 12.32 -6.22
CA VAL A 371 16.23 10.95 -6.65
C VAL A 371 17.08 10.00 -5.81
N SER A 372 16.44 9.02 -5.19
CA SER A 372 17.09 7.97 -4.40
C SER A 372 17.06 6.60 -5.07
N GLY A 373 16.31 6.44 -6.15
CA GLY A 373 16.28 5.20 -6.93
C GLY A 373 15.19 5.17 -7.98
N TYR A 374 15.13 4.04 -8.69
CA TYR A 374 14.16 3.77 -9.74
C TYR A 374 13.58 2.38 -9.58
N VAL A 375 12.37 2.17 -10.10
CA VAL A 375 11.81 0.84 -10.27
C VAL A 375 11.24 0.72 -11.67
N VAL A 376 11.65 -0.31 -12.40
CA VAL A 376 11.16 -0.65 -13.74
C VAL A 376 10.32 -1.92 -13.64
N GLU A 377 9.07 -1.85 -14.05
CA GLU A 377 8.13 -2.96 -14.04
C GLU A 377 7.96 -3.53 -15.46
N TYR A 378 8.03 -4.86 -15.55
CA TYR A 378 7.61 -5.66 -16.69
C TYR A 378 6.39 -6.47 -16.30
N ARG A 379 5.42 -6.62 -17.22
CA ARG A 379 4.21 -7.40 -16.99
C ARG A 379 4.22 -8.68 -17.81
N GLN A 380 3.74 -9.75 -17.19
CA GLN A 380 3.51 -11.03 -17.83
C GLN A 380 2.41 -10.89 -18.87
N GLU A 381 2.68 -11.40 -20.06
CA GLU A 381 1.71 -11.61 -21.11
C GLU A 381 1.54 -13.12 -21.36
N VAL A 382 0.35 -13.51 -21.83
CA VAL A 382 0.08 -14.85 -22.33
C VAL A 382 -0.67 -14.69 -23.64
N ASP A 383 -0.06 -15.13 -24.74
CA ASP A 383 -0.56 -14.92 -26.11
C ASP A 383 -0.85 -13.42 -26.40
N GLY A 384 0.03 -12.53 -25.92
CA GLY A 384 -0.13 -11.07 -26.06
C GLY A 384 -1.20 -10.42 -25.19
N ILE A 385 -1.81 -11.15 -24.24
CA ILE A 385 -2.75 -10.62 -23.26
C ILE A 385 -2.06 -10.45 -21.90
N GLU A 386 -2.09 -9.24 -21.36
CA GLU A 386 -1.45 -8.95 -20.06
C GLU A 386 -2.18 -9.59 -18.87
N VAL A 387 -1.43 -9.99 -17.86
CA VAL A 387 -1.94 -10.18 -16.50
C VAL A 387 -2.23 -8.83 -15.85
N ILE A 388 -3.51 -8.54 -15.55
CA ILE A 388 -3.96 -7.24 -15.05
C ILE A 388 -4.19 -7.18 -13.54
N THR A 389 -4.07 -8.29 -12.81
CA THR A 389 -4.10 -8.29 -11.34
C THR A 389 -2.93 -7.45 -10.78
N PRO A 390 -3.18 -6.36 -10.03
CA PRO A 390 -2.13 -5.41 -9.65
C PRO A 390 -0.92 -6.03 -8.94
N GLN A 391 -1.17 -6.94 -7.99
CA GLN A 391 -0.17 -7.54 -7.13
C GLN A 391 0.51 -8.80 -7.69
N SER A 392 0.26 -9.18 -8.94
CA SER A 392 0.75 -10.42 -9.56
C SER A 392 1.16 -10.22 -11.02
N GLY A 393 1.90 -11.17 -11.60
CA GLY A 393 2.27 -11.15 -13.01
C GLY A 393 3.25 -10.05 -13.37
N TYR A 394 4.21 -9.74 -12.50
CA TYR A 394 5.25 -8.75 -12.77
C TYR A 394 6.68 -9.25 -12.50
N VAL A 395 7.63 -8.59 -13.16
CA VAL A 395 9.03 -8.48 -12.73
C VAL A 395 9.31 -7.01 -12.47
N ARG A 396 9.78 -6.65 -11.28
CA ARG A 396 10.16 -5.28 -10.90
C ARG A 396 11.64 -5.22 -10.58
N VAL A 397 12.40 -4.56 -11.43
CA VAL A 397 13.83 -4.33 -11.19
C VAL A 397 13.99 -3.02 -10.42
N HIS A 398 14.64 -3.10 -9.26
CA HIS A 398 14.93 -1.94 -8.40
C HIS A 398 16.35 -1.49 -8.65
N LEU A 399 16.52 -0.20 -8.91
CA LEU A 399 17.79 0.44 -9.21
C LEU A 399 18.07 1.56 -8.21
N ASP A 400 19.34 1.78 -7.90
CA ASP A 400 19.77 2.92 -7.07
C ASP A 400 19.70 4.25 -7.83
N ALA A 401 20.08 5.35 -7.16
CA ALA A 401 20.08 6.69 -7.76
C ALA A 401 20.99 6.83 -8.99
N ALA A 402 21.98 5.93 -9.16
CA ALA A 402 22.88 5.90 -10.31
C ALA A 402 22.33 5.06 -11.48
N GLY A 403 21.18 4.40 -11.30
CA GLY A 403 20.62 3.48 -12.28
C GLY A 403 21.28 2.09 -12.23
N THR A 404 21.99 1.76 -11.16
CA THR A 404 22.54 0.42 -10.94
C THR A 404 21.45 -0.49 -10.40
N ALA A 405 21.20 -1.62 -11.08
CA ALA A 405 20.24 -2.59 -10.59
C ALA A 405 20.75 -3.30 -9.32
N MET A 406 19.90 -3.35 -8.30
CA MET A 406 20.22 -3.91 -6.99
C MET A 406 19.48 -5.22 -6.72
N SER A 407 18.23 -5.30 -7.16
CA SER A 407 17.36 -6.46 -6.90
C SER A 407 16.23 -6.54 -7.91
N ALA A 408 15.59 -7.69 -8.01
CA ALA A 408 14.35 -7.86 -8.75
C ALA A 408 13.29 -8.56 -7.90
N ASP A 409 12.06 -8.04 -7.88
CA ASP A 409 10.90 -8.74 -7.32
C ASP A 409 10.12 -9.41 -8.46
N VAL A 410 9.70 -10.66 -8.27
CA VAL A 410 9.14 -11.54 -9.29
C VAL A 410 7.86 -12.17 -8.76
N THR A 411 6.76 -12.00 -9.51
CA THR A 411 5.45 -12.62 -9.23
C THR A 411 4.85 -13.30 -10.47
N VAL A 412 5.62 -13.38 -11.55
CA VAL A 412 5.19 -14.13 -12.75
C VAL A 412 5.15 -15.62 -12.47
N ARG A 413 4.30 -16.31 -13.24
CA ARG A 413 4.08 -17.76 -13.07
C ARG A 413 4.04 -18.44 -14.43
N PRO A 414 4.67 -19.62 -14.59
CA PRO A 414 4.57 -20.37 -15.83
C PRO A 414 3.13 -20.80 -16.09
N VAL A 415 2.75 -20.98 -17.36
CA VAL A 415 1.42 -21.49 -17.74
C VAL A 415 1.48 -23.02 -17.78
N ASP A 416 0.76 -23.68 -16.88
CA ASP A 416 0.74 -25.15 -16.78
C ASP A 416 -0.29 -25.77 -17.70
N ALA A 417 -1.44 -25.11 -17.85
CA ALA A 417 -2.47 -25.51 -18.79
C ALA A 417 -3.25 -24.29 -19.30
N ALA A 418 -3.72 -24.37 -20.54
CA ALA A 418 -4.66 -23.42 -21.11
C ALA A 418 -5.89 -24.18 -21.60
N ARG A 419 -7.04 -23.90 -21.01
CA ARG A 419 -8.32 -24.46 -21.42
C ARG A 419 -9.13 -23.41 -22.15
N ARG A 420 -9.49 -23.69 -23.41
CA ARG A 420 -10.40 -22.82 -24.16
C ARG A 420 -11.76 -22.75 -23.47
N GLN A 421 -12.27 -21.54 -23.31
CA GLN A 421 -13.67 -21.30 -23.00
C GLN A 421 -14.30 -20.41 -24.08
N PRO A 422 -15.57 -20.62 -24.44
CA PRO A 422 -16.32 -19.62 -25.16
C PRO A 422 -16.34 -18.34 -24.32
N VAL A 423 -16.00 -17.20 -24.90
CA VAL A 423 -16.28 -15.90 -24.28
C VAL A 423 -17.79 -15.75 -24.22
N LEU A 424 -18.34 -15.31 -23.08
CA LEU A 424 -19.77 -15.01 -23.00
C LEU A 424 -20.12 -14.02 -24.10
N GLU A 425 -21.10 -14.35 -24.93
CA GLU A 425 -21.75 -13.31 -25.71
C GLU A 425 -22.45 -12.37 -24.70
N PRO A 426 -22.14 -11.06 -24.69
CA PRO A 426 -22.95 -10.11 -23.93
C PRO A 426 -24.41 -10.30 -24.34
N PRO A 427 -25.40 -10.14 -23.44
CA PRO A 427 -26.79 -10.19 -23.84
C PRO A 427 -27.03 -9.14 -24.94
N VAL A 428 -27.14 -9.61 -26.18
CA VAL A 428 -27.45 -8.76 -27.32
C VAL A 428 -28.87 -8.28 -27.11
N ALA A 429 -29.05 -6.98 -26.86
CA ALA A 429 -30.37 -6.39 -26.98
C ALA A 429 -30.88 -6.73 -28.39
N GLN A 430 -32.01 -7.44 -28.49
CA GLN A 430 -32.58 -7.88 -29.76
C GLN A 430 -32.71 -6.68 -30.71
N GLY A 431 -31.78 -6.53 -31.65
CA GLY A 431 -31.80 -5.38 -32.56
C GLY A 431 -30.52 -5.11 -33.35
N ASP A 432 -29.32 -5.20 -32.74
CA ASP A 432 -28.09 -4.75 -33.41
C ASP A 432 -27.00 -5.82 -33.49
N SER A 433 -26.77 -6.32 -34.70
CA SER A 433 -25.78 -7.34 -35.04
C SER A 433 -24.41 -6.73 -35.43
N GLY A 434 -23.95 -5.69 -34.72
CA GLY A 434 -22.97 -4.80 -35.36
C GLY A 434 -21.97 -4.01 -34.52
N THR A 435 -21.58 -4.43 -33.31
CA THR A 435 -20.29 -4.00 -32.73
C THR A 435 -19.80 -5.03 -31.69
N ARG A 436 -18.87 -5.89 -32.11
CA ARG A 436 -18.24 -6.93 -31.28
C ARG A 436 -16.85 -6.44 -30.87
N GLY A 437 -16.52 -6.51 -29.57
CA GLY A 437 -15.19 -6.16 -29.04
C GLY A 437 -15.25 -5.17 -27.89
N ALA A 438 -15.23 -3.87 -28.18
CA ALA A 438 -15.14 -2.81 -27.16
C ALA A 438 -16.48 -2.46 -26.47
N ASP A 439 -17.57 -2.34 -27.24
CA ASP A 439 -18.88 -1.92 -26.71
C ASP A 439 -19.44 -2.90 -25.67
N GLY A 440 -19.20 -4.21 -25.86
CA GLY A 440 -19.61 -5.24 -24.91
C GLY A 440 -18.83 -5.20 -23.59
N ILE A 441 -17.53 -4.90 -23.65
CA ILE A 441 -16.69 -4.77 -22.45
C ILE A 441 -17.04 -3.50 -21.69
N ASP A 442 -17.29 -2.40 -22.40
CA ASP A 442 -17.76 -1.16 -21.80
C ASP A 442 -19.13 -1.34 -21.14
N ALA A 443 -20.05 -2.08 -21.76
CA ALA A 443 -21.32 -2.44 -21.15
C ALA A 443 -21.15 -3.33 -19.90
N ALA A 444 -20.24 -4.29 -19.91
CA ALA A 444 -19.95 -5.16 -18.77
C ALA A 444 -19.34 -4.38 -17.60
N LEU A 445 -18.35 -3.51 -17.86
CA LEU A 445 -17.76 -2.60 -16.87
C LEU A 445 -18.80 -1.62 -16.33
N ARG A 446 -19.68 -1.11 -17.21
CA ARG A 446 -20.78 -0.23 -16.81
C ARG A 446 -21.76 -0.95 -15.89
N SER A 447 -22.12 -2.19 -16.20
CA SER A 447 -22.98 -3.00 -15.34
C SER A 447 -22.32 -3.27 -13.99
N ALA A 448 -21.02 -3.58 -13.97
CA ALA A 448 -20.28 -3.79 -12.74
C ALA A 448 -20.16 -2.49 -11.91
N GLN A 449 -20.02 -1.33 -12.56
CA GLN A 449 -20.04 -0.03 -11.91
C GLN A 449 -21.38 0.22 -11.22
N LEU A 450 -22.50 0.04 -11.94
CA LEU A 450 -23.86 0.24 -11.40
C LEU A 450 -24.19 -0.72 -10.24
N ALA A 451 -23.53 -1.87 -10.19
CA ALA A 451 -23.67 -2.83 -9.09
C ALA A 451 -22.75 -2.51 -7.90
N HIS A 452 -21.76 -1.62 -8.06
CA HIS A 452 -20.80 -1.30 -7.02
C HIS A 452 -21.39 -0.30 -6.01
N PRO A 453 -21.45 -0.63 -4.71
CA PRO A 453 -22.20 0.17 -3.73
C PRO A 453 -21.66 1.60 -3.52
N SER A 454 -20.36 1.79 -3.71
CA SER A 454 -19.69 3.07 -3.45
C SER A 454 -19.36 3.89 -4.70
N VAL A 455 -19.63 3.40 -5.92
CA VAL A 455 -19.25 4.13 -7.15
C VAL A 455 -20.51 4.79 -7.73
N PRO A 456 -20.56 6.13 -7.84
CA PRO A 456 -21.72 6.81 -8.42
C PRO A 456 -22.02 6.37 -9.85
N ASP A 457 -23.31 6.36 -10.19
CA ASP A 457 -23.78 6.01 -11.54
C ASP A 457 -23.22 6.97 -12.59
N ASP A 458 -22.93 8.23 -12.29
CA ASP A 458 -22.39 9.19 -13.25
C ASP A 458 -20.86 9.31 -13.20
N ALA A 459 -20.19 8.52 -12.36
CA ALA A 459 -18.73 8.56 -12.22
C ALA A 459 -18.04 8.15 -13.53
N ALA A 460 -17.09 8.97 -13.95
CA ALA A 460 -16.20 8.67 -15.06
C ALA A 460 -15.02 7.82 -14.59
N PRO A 461 -14.55 6.85 -15.38
CA PRO A 461 -13.36 6.10 -15.06
C PRO A 461 -12.12 7.01 -15.10
N LEU A 462 -11.16 6.72 -14.23
CA LEU A 462 -9.86 7.40 -14.20
C LEU A 462 -9.14 7.18 -15.55
N PRO A 463 -8.55 8.24 -16.15
CA PRO A 463 -7.78 8.11 -17.37
C PRO A 463 -6.70 7.02 -17.26
N GLY A 464 -6.62 6.13 -18.24
CA GLY A 464 -5.64 5.04 -18.26
C GLY A 464 -5.90 3.88 -17.30
N SER A 465 -6.96 3.92 -16.49
CA SER A 465 -7.28 2.86 -15.52
C SER A 465 -8.04 1.67 -16.10
N ARG A 466 -8.62 1.82 -17.31
CA ARG A 466 -9.31 0.73 -18.00
C ARG A 466 -8.31 -0.27 -18.54
N ARG A 467 -8.47 -1.54 -18.17
CA ARG A 467 -7.60 -2.63 -18.62
C ARG A 467 -8.43 -3.86 -18.95
N VAL A 468 -7.97 -4.64 -19.92
CA VAL A 468 -8.49 -5.97 -20.21
C VAL A 468 -7.34 -6.93 -20.24
N GLY A 469 -7.52 -8.08 -19.60
CA GLY A 469 -6.51 -9.11 -19.54
C GLY A 469 -6.80 -10.16 -18.48
N TYR A 470 -5.78 -10.93 -18.12
CA TYR A 470 -5.93 -12.02 -17.18
C TYR A 470 -5.99 -11.53 -15.73
N GLN A 471 -7.11 -11.83 -15.07
CA GLN A 471 -7.33 -11.65 -13.65
C GLN A 471 -7.07 -12.97 -12.93
N LEU A 472 -6.12 -12.96 -12.01
CA LEU A 472 -5.72 -14.12 -11.23
C LEU A 472 -6.61 -14.27 -9.99
N SER A 473 -7.04 -15.51 -9.76
CA SER A 473 -7.67 -15.98 -8.53
C SER A 473 -7.00 -17.29 -8.13
N GLY A 474 -6.10 -17.21 -7.14
CA GLY A 474 -5.26 -18.35 -6.75
C GLY A 474 -4.29 -18.76 -7.85
N ALA A 475 -4.42 -20.00 -8.33
CA ALA A 475 -3.62 -20.54 -9.45
C ALA A 475 -4.30 -20.32 -10.81
N THR A 476 -5.57 -19.91 -10.85
CA THR A 476 -6.32 -19.80 -12.09
C THR A 476 -6.37 -18.34 -12.56
N ALA A 477 -6.25 -18.12 -13.86
CA ALA A 477 -6.37 -16.83 -14.51
C ALA A 477 -7.53 -16.84 -15.51
N HIS A 478 -8.44 -15.86 -15.37
CA HIS A 478 -9.60 -15.67 -16.23
C HIS A 478 -9.48 -14.37 -17.00
N LEU A 479 -9.97 -14.32 -18.24
CA LEU A 479 -10.07 -13.05 -18.94
C LEU A 479 -11.11 -12.17 -18.24
N GLY A 480 -10.71 -10.94 -17.93
CA GLY A 480 -11.54 -9.96 -17.25
C GLY A 480 -11.20 -8.54 -17.67
N ALA A 481 -12.00 -7.60 -17.20
CA ALA A 481 -11.77 -6.18 -17.37
C ALA A 481 -11.79 -5.48 -16.02
N THR A 482 -11.00 -4.42 -15.90
CA THR A 482 -10.97 -3.52 -14.74
C THR A 482 -11.13 -2.08 -15.17
N ALA A 483 -11.75 -1.26 -14.33
CA ALA A 483 -11.74 0.19 -14.43
C ALA A 483 -11.57 0.80 -13.04
N GLY A 484 -10.82 1.89 -12.97
CA GLY A 484 -10.63 2.69 -11.77
C GLY A 484 -11.58 3.87 -11.71
N TYR A 485 -12.05 4.23 -10.52
CA TYR A 485 -12.88 5.40 -10.31
C TYR A 485 -12.36 6.20 -9.12
N LEU A 486 -12.28 7.51 -9.26
CA LEU A 486 -12.07 8.43 -8.13
C LEU A 486 -13.45 8.82 -7.62
N VAL A 487 -13.76 8.44 -6.39
CA VAL A 487 -15.04 8.74 -5.74
C VAL A 487 -14.83 9.83 -4.71
N ASP A 488 -15.68 10.86 -4.77
CA ASP A 488 -15.79 11.92 -3.78
C ASP A 488 -16.86 11.53 -2.75
N PHE A 489 -16.49 11.56 -1.48
CA PHE A 489 -17.35 11.22 -0.36
C PHE A 489 -17.80 12.45 0.45
N GLY A 490 -17.56 13.66 -0.07
CA GLY A 490 -17.78 14.92 0.63
C GLY A 490 -16.62 15.30 1.55
N ASP A 491 -16.64 16.54 2.06
CA ASP A 491 -15.69 17.05 3.06
C ASP A 491 -14.19 16.89 2.69
N GLY A 492 -13.89 16.90 1.39
CA GLY A 492 -12.54 16.71 0.87
C GLY A 492 -12.03 15.27 0.97
N LEU A 493 -12.89 14.29 1.28
CA LEU A 493 -12.58 12.87 1.28
C LEU A 493 -12.75 12.30 -0.12
N GLN A 494 -11.67 11.70 -0.61
CA GLN A 494 -11.67 11.00 -1.88
C GLN A 494 -11.04 9.63 -1.72
N LYS A 495 -11.46 8.66 -2.52
CA LYS A 495 -10.86 7.32 -2.58
C LYS A 495 -10.86 6.80 -4.01
N LYS A 496 -9.85 6.02 -4.38
CA LYS A 496 -9.86 5.30 -5.65
C LYS A 496 -10.46 3.91 -5.45
N ILE A 497 -11.34 3.49 -6.35
CA ILE A 497 -12.07 2.21 -6.26
C ILE A 497 -11.92 1.46 -7.58
N TYR A 498 -11.54 0.18 -7.51
CA TYR A 498 -11.52 -0.71 -8.66
C TYR A 498 -12.88 -1.36 -8.85
N VAL A 499 -13.40 -1.28 -10.06
CA VAL A 499 -14.49 -2.12 -10.54
C VAL A 499 -13.88 -3.17 -11.47
N SER A 500 -14.27 -4.43 -11.26
CA SER A 500 -13.78 -5.56 -12.04
C SER A 500 -14.95 -6.40 -12.53
N THR A 501 -14.81 -6.99 -13.71
CA THR A 501 -15.79 -7.94 -14.26
C THR A 501 -15.08 -9.06 -15.00
N ALA A 502 -15.59 -10.29 -14.88
CA ALA A 502 -15.13 -11.43 -15.67
C ALA A 502 -15.76 -11.37 -17.07
N LEU A 503 -15.00 -11.72 -18.11
CA LEU A 503 -15.49 -11.78 -19.50
C LEU A 503 -15.75 -13.21 -19.97
N ASN A 504 -15.31 -14.20 -19.20
CA ASN A 504 -15.58 -15.61 -19.43
C ASN A 504 -16.33 -16.15 -18.20
N SER A 505 -17.62 -16.45 -18.33
CA SER A 505 -18.32 -17.26 -17.32
C SER A 505 -19.39 -18.15 -17.92
#